data_AF-A0A821D5A8-F1
#
_entry.id   AF-A0A821D5A8-F1
#
_cell.length_a   1.000
_cell.length_b   1.000
_cell.length_c   1.000
_cell.angle_alpha   90.00
_cell.angle_beta   90.00
_cell.angle_gamma   90.00
#
_symmetry.space_group_name_H-M   'P 1'
#
loop_
_entity.id
_entity.type
_entity.pdbx_description
1 polymer ?
#
loop_
_entity_poly.entity_id
_entity_poly.type
_entity_poly.pdbx_seq_one_letter_code
_entity_poly.pdbx_strand_id
1 'polypeptide(L)'
;MSTALNVMKTRSNEQHYINATNIQNNSIATTSKKHLLLEITKHTLSFTYSKFIHQNKTLETTIQCIGSLYNQSCLYHNLYYVDSAFMILTVKGQHLPSYSVRTDAFVLWPTTPNKRVFDSYSDLEKFVRTVIDPRIIPSVTLHFGQPWHFNIGHALFDGLYPAYVALIRFSPRHLHPFRILAGVDDCNDCWSEDIYSRFGGLGILKESVLNKMSKGNWFMFEELVMGSG
;
A
#
# COMPACT_ATOMS: atom_id res chain seq x y z
N MET A 1 3.36 -3.98 51.02
CA MET A 1 2.17 -4.17 51.88
C MET A 1 1.68 -2.78 52.26
N SER A 2 0.77 -2.22 51.47
CA SER A 2 -0.67 -2.22 51.71
C SER A 2 -1.09 -1.00 52.52
N THR A 3 -1.47 0.07 51.81
CA THR A 3 -2.49 0.98 52.29
C THR A 3 -3.27 1.45 51.07
N ALA A 4 -4.50 0.94 51.00
CA ALA A 4 -5.45 1.18 49.95
C ALA A 4 -6.58 2.09 50.48
N LEU A 5 -7.29 2.68 49.53
CA LEU A 5 -8.67 3.18 49.61
C LEU A 5 -8.96 4.36 50.55
N ASN A 6 -9.30 5.51 49.96
CA ASN A 6 -10.71 5.85 49.74
C ASN A 6 -10.86 7.14 48.91
N VAL A 7 -12.09 7.35 48.42
CA VAL A 7 -12.64 8.56 47.81
C VAL A 7 -12.53 8.63 46.28
N MET A 8 -13.54 8.11 45.58
CA MET A 8 -14.39 9.02 44.79
C MET A 8 -15.79 8.44 44.55
N LYS A 9 -16.74 9.37 44.70
CA LYS A 9 -18.18 9.20 44.75
C LYS A 9 -18.78 9.02 43.36
N THR A 10 -19.80 8.17 43.34
CA THR A 10 -20.95 8.11 42.43
C THR A 10 -21.46 9.45 41.88
N ARG A 11 -21.67 9.51 40.56
CA ARG A 11 -22.73 10.25 39.83
C ARG A 11 -23.18 9.33 38.69
N SER A 12 -24.27 8.58 38.76
CA SER A 12 -25.70 8.92 38.68
C SER A 12 -26.10 9.71 37.41
N ASN A 13 -26.55 8.95 36.41
CA ASN A 13 -27.73 9.15 35.57
C ASN A 13 -28.07 10.57 35.08
N GLU A 14 -27.79 10.82 33.80
CA GLU A 14 -28.63 11.69 32.95
C GLU A 14 -28.94 10.94 31.64
N GLN A 15 -30.08 10.22 31.65
CA GLN A 15 -30.77 9.78 30.45
C GLN A 15 -31.64 10.94 29.97
N HIS A 16 -31.19 11.66 28.95
CA HIS A 16 -32.04 12.58 28.23
C HIS A 16 -32.92 11.80 27.24
N TYR A 17 -34.19 11.68 27.59
CA TYR A 17 -35.29 11.39 26.68
C TYR A 17 -35.39 12.52 25.64
N ILE A 18 -35.24 12.21 24.36
CA ILE A 18 -35.68 13.08 23.27
C ILE A 18 -36.98 12.49 22.72
N ASN A 19 -38.05 13.27 22.89
CA ASN A 19 -39.37 12.99 22.37
C ASN A 19 -39.37 12.95 20.85
N ALA A 20 -40.01 11.90 20.30
CA ALA A 20 -40.38 11.81 18.91
C ALA A 20 -41.60 12.70 18.64
N THR A 21 -41.41 13.78 17.90
CA THR A 21 -42.50 14.57 17.32
C THR A 21 -42.65 14.21 15.85
N ASN A 22 -43.80 13.64 15.52
CA ASN A 22 -44.35 13.48 14.19
C ASN A 22 -44.46 14.85 13.50
N ILE A 23 -43.79 15.03 12.35
CA ILE A 23 -44.13 16.06 11.36
C ILE A 23 -44.25 15.36 10.01
N GLN A 24 -45.50 15.23 9.57
CA GLN A 24 -45.88 14.94 8.20
C GLN A 24 -45.73 16.18 7.31
N ASN A 25 -45.43 15.92 6.05
CA ASN A 25 -45.61 16.76 4.85
C ASN A 25 -44.56 17.86 4.60
N ASN A 26 -43.66 17.63 3.63
CA ASN A 26 -43.91 18.10 2.26
C ASN A 26 -42.81 17.63 1.29
N SER A 27 -43.29 17.13 0.14
CA SER A 27 -42.53 16.95 -1.09
C SER A 27 -41.93 18.28 -1.55
N ILE A 28 -40.64 18.30 -1.87
CA ILE A 28 -39.96 19.07 -2.94
C ILE A 28 -38.47 18.70 -2.88
N ALA A 29 -37.82 18.60 -4.04
CA ALA A 29 -36.39 18.37 -4.28
C ALA A 29 -35.94 16.97 -4.74
N THR A 30 -36.67 16.36 -5.67
CA THR A 30 -36.10 15.39 -6.63
C THR A 30 -35.41 16.09 -7.80
N THR A 31 -34.38 16.90 -7.54
CA THR A 31 -33.55 17.48 -8.62
C THR A 31 -32.12 17.84 -8.17
N SER A 32 -31.52 17.08 -7.25
CA SER A 32 -30.09 17.28 -6.93
C SER A 32 -29.42 15.97 -6.47
N LYS A 33 -29.64 14.88 -7.21
CA LYS A 33 -28.84 13.65 -7.09
C LYS A 33 -28.27 13.14 -8.42
N LYS A 34 -28.72 13.69 -9.56
CA LYS A 34 -28.13 13.40 -10.87
C LYS A 34 -26.90 14.24 -11.21
N HIS A 35 -26.62 15.31 -10.46
CA HIS A 35 -25.43 16.14 -10.71
C HIS A 35 -24.21 15.74 -9.85
N LEU A 36 -24.41 15.01 -8.75
CA LEU A 36 -23.31 14.51 -7.90
C LEU A 36 -22.80 13.11 -8.33
N LEU A 37 -23.57 12.40 -9.14
CA LEU A 37 -23.18 11.09 -9.70
C LEU A 37 -22.40 11.20 -11.02
N LEU A 38 -22.11 12.41 -11.50
CA LEU A 38 -21.34 12.67 -12.72
C LEU A 38 -19.90 13.15 -12.46
N GLU A 39 -19.49 13.31 -11.20
CA GLU A 39 -18.10 13.70 -10.86
C GLU A 39 -17.21 12.53 -10.39
N ILE A 40 -17.75 11.36 -10.08
CA ILE A 40 -16.94 10.23 -9.57
C ILE A 40 -16.31 9.40 -10.70
N THR A 41 -16.74 9.57 -11.96
CA THR A 41 -16.24 8.78 -13.10
C THR A 41 -15.03 9.40 -13.82
N LYS A 42 -14.31 10.35 -13.19
CA LYS A 42 -13.17 11.06 -13.81
C LYS A 42 -11.82 10.87 -13.12
N HIS A 43 -11.68 9.95 -12.17
CA HIS A 43 -10.35 9.46 -11.77
C HIS A 43 -9.88 8.35 -12.71
N THR A 44 -9.88 8.64 -14.00
CA THR A 44 -9.01 7.93 -14.93
C THR A 44 -7.59 8.22 -14.48
N LEU A 45 -6.92 7.23 -13.88
CA LEU A 45 -5.50 7.26 -13.60
C LEU A 45 -4.78 7.59 -14.90
N SER A 46 -4.53 8.87 -15.14
CA SER A 46 -3.75 9.34 -16.27
C SER A 46 -2.31 8.98 -15.97
N PHE A 47 -1.93 7.76 -16.32
CA PHE A 47 -0.53 7.35 -16.38
C PHE A 47 0.16 8.25 -17.41
N THR A 48 0.78 9.33 -16.93
CA THR A 48 1.73 10.08 -17.72
C THR A 48 2.85 9.13 -18.10
N TYR A 49 2.90 8.78 -19.39
CA TYR A 49 3.93 7.97 -19.98
C TYR A 49 5.24 8.78 -19.92
N SER A 50 6.00 8.61 -18.84
CA SER A 50 7.33 9.19 -18.74
C SER A 50 8.23 8.46 -19.74
N LYS A 51 8.53 9.11 -20.86
CA LYS A 51 9.53 8.63 -21.82
C LYS A 51 10.85 8.48 -21.06
N PHE A 52 11.38 7.25 -21.02
CA PHE A 52 12.64 6.90 -20.37
C PHE A 52 13.72 7.92 -20.73
N ILE A 53 14.02 8.88 -19.84
CA ILE A 53 15.28 9.61 -19.93
C ILE A 53 16.32 8.59 -19.49
N HIS A 54 17.19 8.17 -20.42
CA HIS A 54 18.31 7.26 -20.21
C HIS A 54 19.32 7.85 -19.22
N GLN A 55 18.96 7.94 -17.95
CA GLN A 55 19.94 7.92 -16.87
C GLN A 55 20.43 6.47 -16.76
N ASN A 56 21.72 6.27 -16.46
CA ASN A 56 22.35 4.98 -16.17
C ASN A 56 21.77 4.33 -14.90
N LYS A 57 20.47 4.06 -14.89
CA LYS A 57 19.81 3.27 -13.85
C LYS A 57 19.97 1.81 -14.20
N THR A 58 20.50 1.03 -13.26
CA THR A 58 20.60 -0.42 -13.37
C THR A 58 19.19 -1.01 -13.51
N LEU A 59 19.03 -2.10 -14.26
CA LEU A 59 17.74 -2.80 -14.39
C LEU A 59 17.58 -3.95 -13.37
N GLU A 60 18.66 -4.27 -12.67
CA GLU A 60 18.67 -5.24 -11.58
C GLU A 60 17.82 -4.74 -10.41
N THR A 61 17.14 -5.67 -9.76
CA THR A 61 16.50 -5.41 -8.48
C THR A 61 17.58 -5.31 -7.41
N THR A 62 17.65 -4.18 -6.70
CA THR A 62 18.48 -4.03 -5.51
C THR A 62 17.62 -4.03 -4.26
N ILE A 63 18.17 -4.52 -3.15
CA ILE A 63 17.44 -4.72 -1.91
C ILE A 63 18.28 -4.20 -0.75
N GLN A 64 17.70 -3.33 0.07
CA GLN A 64 18.27 -2.87 1.33
C GLN A 64 17.32 -3.25 2.45
N CYS A 65 17.75 -4.10 3.38
CA CYS A 65 16.94 -4.51 4.51
C CYS A 65 17.50 -3.97 5.83
N ILE A 66 16.62 -3.53 6.73
CA ILE A 66 16.92 -2.99 8.06
C ILE A 66 16.05 -3.73 9.08
N GLY A 67 16.63 -4.11 10.21
CA GLY A 67 15.95 -4.82 11.30
C GLY A 67 16.30 -6.31 11.36
N SER A 68 15.82 -6.97 12.42
CA SER A 68 15.95 -8.43 12.59
C SER A 68 14.93 -9.16 11.71
N LEU A 69 15.11 -10.47 11.47
CA LEU A 69 14.21 -11.25 10.61
C LEU A 69 12.72 -11.20 11.00
N TYR A 70 12.40 -10.94 12.27
CA TYR A 70 11.02 -10.82 12.74
C TYR A 70 10.40 -9.44 12.49
N ASN A 71 11.25 -8.39 12.49
CA ASN A 71 10.89 -6.98 12.35
C ASN A 71 11.68 -6.36 11.20
N GLN A 72 11.75 -7.06 10.06
CA GLN A 72 12.56 -6.63 8.94
C GLN A 72 11.73 -5.73 8.03
N SER A 73 12.33 -4.61 7.63
CA SER A 73 11.83 -3.77 6.56
C SER A 73 12.81 -3.82 5.41
N CYS A 74 12.34 -3.96 4.18
CA CYS A 74 13.17 -3.93 3.00
C CYS A 74 12.68 -2.86 2.02
N LEU A 75 13.63 -2.09 1.52
CA LEU A 75 13.49 -1.20 0.38
C LEU A 75 14.01 -1.93 -0.85
N TYR A 76 13.16 -1.99 -1.87
CA TYR A 76 13.47 -2.55 -3.17
C TYR A 76 13.55 -1.43 -4.20
N HIS A 77 14.59 -1.45 -5.03
CA HIS A 77 14.62 -0.69 -6.28
C HIS A 77 14.43 -1.63 -7.46
N ASN A 78 13.67 -1.20 -8.46
CA ASN A 78 13.35 -2.00 -9.64
C ASN A 78 12.79 -3.39 -9.26
N LEU A 79 11.83 -3.45 -8.34
CA LEU A 79 11.11 -4.71 -8.10
C LEU A 79 10.04 -4.86 -9.16
N TYR A 80 10.00 -6.03 -9.80
CA TYR A 80 9.06 -6.30 -10.87
C TYR A 80 7.81 -6.98 -10.33
N TYR A 81 6.71 -6.85 -11.06
CA TYR A 81 5.45 -7.48 -10.73
C TYR A 81 4.77 -8.02 -11.99
N VAL A 82 4.48 -9.31 -11.99
CA VAL A 82 3.89 -10.04 -13.12
C VAL A 82 3.09 -11.22 -12.59
N ASP A 83 1.97 -11.53 -13.22
CA ASP A 83 1.14 -12.69 -12.89
C ASP A 83 0.84 -12.81 -11.39
N SER A 84 0.49 -11.68 -10.76
CA SER A 84 0.16 -11.57 -9.33
C SER A 84 1.30 -11.91 -8.37
N ALA A 85 2.56 -11.80 -8.82
CA ALA A 85 3.74 -12.08 -8.00
C ALA A 85 4.82 -11.01 -8.17
N PHE A 86 5.49 -10.68 -7.06
CA PHE A 86 6.73 -9.91 -7.08
C PHE A 86 7.86 -10.76 -7.65
N MET A 87 8.73 -10.13 -8.44
CA MET A 87 9.83 -10.77 -9.15
C MET A 87 11.11 -9.93 -9.01
N ILE A 88 12.17 -10.58 -8.52
CA ILE A 88 13.54 -10.08 -8.49
C ILE A 88 14.22 -10.50 -9.80
N LEU A 89 14.72 -9.52 -10.54
CA LEU A 89 15.60 -9.76 -11.70
C LEU A 89 17.03 -9.40 -11.31
N THR A 90 17.96 -10.33 -11.49
CA THR A 90 19.36 -10.17 -11.04
C THR A 90 20.31 -10.91 -11.97
N VAL A 91 21.61 -10.61 -11.91
CA VAL A 91 22.66 -11.32 -12.65
C VAL A 91 23.40 -12.31 -11.78
N LYS A 92 23.99 -13.33 -12.40
CA LYS A 92 24.78 -14.34 -11.72
C LYS A 92 25.95 -13.71 -10.95
N GLY A 93 26.18 -14.18 -9.73
CA GLY A 93 27.23 -13.66 -8.85
C GLY A 93 26.82 -12.45 -8.00
N GLN A 94 25.66 -11.84 -8.27
CA GLN A 94 25.13 -10.78 -7.42
C GLN A 94 24.64 -11.34 -6.08
N HIS A 95 25.15 -10.78 -4.99
CA HIS A 95 24.73 -11.11 -3.64
C HIS A 95 23.55 -10.23 -3.24
N LEU A 96 22.43 -10.86 -2.84
CA LEU A 96 21.30 -10.18 -2.23
C LEU A 96 21.33 -10.42 -0.72
N PRO A 97 20.94 -9.44 0.11
CA PRO A 97 20.83 -9.67 1.55
C PRO A 97 19.78 -10.74 1.84
N SER A 98 19.82 -11.31 3.04
CA SER A 98 18.70 -12.12 3.53
C SER A 98 17.48 -11.21 3.72
N TYR A 99 16.36 -11.58 3.11
CA TYR A 99 15.09 -10.87 3.22
C TYR A 99 13.97 -11.83 3.64
N SER A 100 13.16 -11.38 4.59
CA SER A 100 11.99 -12.07 5.13
C SER A 100 11.00 -11.00 5.60
N VAL A 101 10.32 -10.37 4.65
CA VAL A 101 9.38 -9.29 4.96
C VAL A 101 7.98 -9.83 5.21
N ARG A 102 7.37 -9.40 6.31
CA ARG A 102 5.94 -9.59 6.56
C ARG A 102 5.21 -8.34 6.17
N THR A 103 4.15 -8.49 5.39
CA THR A 103 3.33 -7.39 4.89
C THR A 103 1.98 -7.35 5.58
N ASP A 104 1.62 -8.38 6.36
CA ASP A 104 0.34 -8.52 7.04
C ASP A 104 0.60 -8.95 8.49
N ALA A 105 -0.10 -8.33 9.44
CA ALA A 105 0.06 -8.60 10.87
C ALA A 105 -0.38 -10.01 11.29
N PHE A 106 -1.24 -10.66 10.51
CA PHE A 106 -1.85 -11.95 10.80
C PHE A 106 -1.34 -13.09 9.90
N VAL A 107 -0.63 -12.76 8.82
CA VAL A 107 0.08 -13.76 8.01
C VAL A 107 1.50 -13.93 8.53
N LEU A 108 1.74 -15.08 9.16
CA LEU A 108 3.04 -15.40 9.76
C LEU A 108 4.13 -15.74 8.74
N TRP A 109 3.74 -16.05 7.50
CA TRP A 109 4.64 -16.39 6.41
C TRP A 109 5.19 -15.13 5.73
N PRO A 110 6.50 -15.08 5.43
CA PRO A 110 7.08 -13.93 4.76
C PRO A 110 6.65 -13.86 3.28
N THR A 111 6.43 -12.65 2.80
CA THR A 111 6.34 -12.38 1.36
C THR A 111 7.73 -12.55 0.76
N THR A 112 7.87 -13.56 -0.10
CA THR A 112 9.14 -13.88 -0.77
C THR A 112 8.96 -13.66 -2.27
N PRO A 113 9.54 -12.59 -2.85
CA PRO A 113 9.51 -12.41 -4.29
C PRO A 113 10.14 -13.59 -5.03
N ASN A 114 9.55 -13.97 -6.15
CA ASN A 114 10.17 -14.91 -7.10
C ASN A 114 11.50 -14.33 -7.60
N LYS A 115 12.41 -15.20 -8.06
CA LYS A 115 13.73 -14.78 -8.52
C LYS A 115 14.05 -15.34 -9.89
N ARG A 116 14.49 -14.47 -10.80
CA ARG A 116 15.06 -14.85 -12.09
C ARG A 116 16.49 -14.33 -12.19
N VAL A 117 17.42 -15.24 -12.46
CA VAL A 117 18.86 -14.95 -12.57
C VAL A 117 19.27 -15.02 -14.04
N PHE A 118 19.97 -14.00 -14.51
CA PHE A 118 20.55 -13.92 -15.85
C PHE A 118 22.05 -14.20 -15.81
N ASP A 119 22.61 -14.76 -16.88
CA ASP A 119 24.05 -15.05 -16.96
C ASP A 119 24.88 -13.78 -17.05
N SER A 120 24.35 -12.73 -17.69
CA SER A 120 25.01 -11.43 -17.84
C SER A 120 24.02 -10.26 -17.74
N TYR A 121 24.54 -9.06 -17.50
CA TYR A 121 23.73 -7.83 -17.55
C TYR A 121 23.15 -7.57 -18.94
N SER A 122 23.88 -7.95 -20.01
CA SER A 122 23.39 -7.78 -21.38
C SER A 122 22.13 -8.63 -21.64
N ASP A 123 22.08 -9.85 -21.10
CA ASP A 123 20.89 -10.71 -21.21
C ASP A 123 19.71 -10.16 -20.41
N LEU A 124 19.97 -9.64 -19.21
CA LEU A 124 18.97 -8.94 -18.40
C LEU A 124 18.44 -7.71 -19.15
N GLU A 125 19.32 -6.87 -19.67
CA GLU A 125 18.93 -5.66 -20.39
C GLU A 125 18.12 -5.98 -21.63
N LYS A 126 18.55 -6.97 -22.42
CA LYS A 126 17.79 -7.45 -23.57
C LYS A 126 16.41 -7.94 -23.13
N PHE A 127 16.32 -8.74 -22.07
CA PHE A 127 15.03 -9.21 -21.55
C PHE A 127 14.12 -8.05 -21.14
N VAL A 128 14.62 -7.12 -20.32
CA VAL A 128 13.81 -6.00 -19.81
C VAL A 128 13.38 -5.06 -20.93
N ARG A 129 14.28 -4.68 -21.83
CA ARG A 129 14.00 -3.68 -22.87
C ARG A 129 13.28 -4.22 -24.09
N THR A 130 13.45 -5.50 -24.41
CA THR A 130 12.93 -6.07 -25.67
C THR A 130 11.86 -7.12 -25.49
N VAL A 131 11.83 -7.81 -24.35
CA VAL A 131 10.87 -8.90 -24.11
C VAL A 131 9.71 -8.42 -23.25
N ILE A 132 9.99 -7.78 -22.11
CA ILE A 132 8.93 -7.48 -21.13
C ILE A 132 8.44 -6.03 -21.14
N ASP A 133 9.26 -5.06 -21.54
CA ASP A 133 8.96 -3.62 -21.61
C ASP A 133 8.01 -3.14 -20.49
N PRO A 134 8.48 -3.17 -19.22
CA PRO A 134 7.60 -3.07 -18.07
C PRO A 134 7.00 -1.66 -17.94
N ARG A 135 5.75 -1.59 -17.50
CA ARG A 135 5.13 -0.33 -17.10
C ARG A 135 5.71 0.14 -15.76
N ILE A 136 6.37 1.28 -15.77
CA ILE A 136 7.01 1.82 -14.57
C ILE A 136 5.94 2.41 -13.63
N ILE A 137 6.03 2.04 -12.36
CA ILE A 137 5.31 2.64 -11.25
C ILE A 137 6.32 3.57 -10.54
N PRO A 138 6.26 4.89 -10.82
CA PRO A 138 7.27 5.82 -10.33
C PRO A 138 7.04 6.14 -8.85
N SER A 139 8.08 6.74 -8.25
CA SER A 139 8.10 7.18 -6.85
C SER A 139 7.99 6.03 -5.84
N VAL A 140 8.11 6.36 -4.56
CA VAL A 140 8.01 5.40 -3.47
C VAL A 140 6.61 4.81 -3.42
N THR A 141 6.53 3.48 -3.37
CA THR A 141 5.32 2.74 -3.04
C THR A 141 5.51 2.04 -1.69
N LEU A 142 4.51 2.09 -0.83
CA LEU A 142 4.47 1.40 0.46
C LEU A 142 3.47 0.24 0.38
N HIS A 143 3.93 -0.99 0.63
CA HIS A 143 3.11 -2.19 0.49
C HIS A 143 2.82 -2.87 1.83
N PHE A 144 1.54 -3.17 2.07
CA PHE A 144 1.05 -3.98 3.19
C PHE A 144 -0.29 -4.66 2.85
N GLY A 145 -0.55 -5.81 3.46
CA GLY A 145 -1.84 -6.48 3.43
C GLY A 145 -2.78 -5.91 4.49
N GLN A 146 -4.08 -5.83 4.18
CA GLN A 146 -5.08 -5.38 5.15
C GLN A 146 -6.43 -6.11 4.97
N PRO A 147 -6.61 -7.27 5.60
CA PRO A 147 -7.83 -8.07 5.46
C PRO A 147 -9.07 -7.40 6.08
N TRP A 148 -8.89 -6.49 7.04
CA TRP A 148 -9.99 -5.85 7.78
C TRP A 148 -10.04 -4.34 7.58
N HIS A 149 -9.81 -3.89 6.34
CA HIS A 149 -9.80 -2.46 6.01
C HIS A 149 -11.14 -1.76 6.31
N PHE A 150 -12.26 -2.48 6.37
CA PHE A 150 -13.55 -1.92 6.79
C PHE A 150 -13.61 -1.50 8.27
N ASN A 151 -12.72 -2.01 9.12
CA ASN A 151 -12.60 -1.58 10.51
C ASN A 151 -11.42 -0.60 10.61
N ILE A 152 -11.71 0.65 11.02
CA ILE A 152 -10.69 1.69 11.03
C ILE A 152 -9.54 1.41 12.03
N GLY A 153 -9.81 0.73 13.14
CA GLY A 153 -8.78 0.32 14.08
C GLY A 153 -7.80 -0.65 13.42
N HIS A 154 -8.30 -1.73 12.83
CA HIS A 154 -7.47 -2.69 12.10
C HIS A 154 -6.73 -2.04 10.93
N ALA A 155 -7.45 -1.24 10.11
CA ALA A 155 -6.87 -0.51 8.99
C ALA A 155 -5.64 0.32 9.38
N LEU A 156 -5.71 1.01 10.52
CA LEU A 156 -4.63 1.86 11.01
C LEU A 156 -3.54 1.07 11.71
N PHE A 157 -3.88 0.23 12.69
CA PHE A 157 -2.90 -0.38 13.60
C PHE A 157 -2.23 -1.63 13.03
N ASP A 158 -2.93 -2.40 12.19
CA ASP A 158 -2.40 -3.66 11.65
C ASP A 158 -1.78 -3.48 10.27
N GLY A 159 -2.24 -2.46 9.52
CA GLY A 159 -1.78 -2.17 8.16
C GLY A 159 -0.89 -0.93 8.11
N LEU A 160 -1.51 0.26 8.19
CA LEU A 160 -0.81 1.50 7.89
C LEU A 160 0.32 1.82 8.87
N TYR A 161 0.10 1.65 10.17
CA TYR A 161 1.10 1.97 11.21
C TYR A 161 2.40 1.17 11.04
N PRO A 162 2.40 -0.17 11.03
CA PRO A 162 3.64 -0.94 10.86
C PRO A 162 4.32 -0.67 9.51
N ALA A 163 3.54 -0.51 8.44
CA ALA A 163 4.08 -0.15 7.13
C ALA A 163 4.74 1.24 7.14
N TYR A 164 4.13 2.22 7.82
CA TYR A 164 4.69 3.56 7.93
C TYR A 164 5.97 3.58 8.77
N VAL A 165 6.05 2.77 9.83
CA VAL A 165 7.30 2.56 10.59
C VAL A 165 8.40 1.98 9.68
N ALA A 166 8.07 1.02 8.81
CA ALA A 166 8.99 0.51 7.80
C ALA A 166 9.48 1.61 6.86
N LEU A 167 8.60 2.52 6.41
CA LEU A 167 8.95 3.67 5.57
C LEU A 167 9.91 4.65 6.26
N ILE A 168 9.71 4.94 7.55
CA ILE A 168 10.57 5.85 8.33
C ILE A 168 12.02 5.36 8.38
N ARG A 169 12.24 4.04 8.44
CA ARG A 169 13.60 3.45 8.44
C ARG A 169 14.41 3.80 7.19
N PHE A 170 13.74 4.17 6.10
CA PHE A 170 14.36 4.56 4.84
C PHE A 170 14.25 6.07 4.59
N SER A 171 14.53 6.88 5.62
CA SER A 171 14.59 8.35 5.54
C SER A 171 15.40 8.83 4.33
N PRO A 172 14.96 9.90 3.63
CA PRO A 172 13.85 10.81 3.94
C PRO A 172 12.50 10.42 3.30
N ARG A 173 12.30 9.18 2.86
CA ARG A 173 11.15 8.80 2.01
C ARG A 173 9.76 9.14 2.58
N HIS A 174 9.60 9.04 3.90
CA HIS A 174 8.35 9.40 4.59
C HIS A 174 8.02 10.91 4.55
N LEU A 175 8.98 11.76 4.17
CA LEU A 175 8.79 13.21 4.04
C LEU A 175 8.27 13.62 2.65
N HIS A 176 8.15 12.67 1.72
CA HIS A 176 7.65 12.90 0.37
C HIS A 176 6.35 12.12 0.13
N PRO A 177 5.47 12.58 -0.79
CA PRO A 177 4.32 11.79 -1.20
C PRO A 177 4.74 10.40 -1.69
N PHE A 178 4.00 9.38 -1.27
CA PHE A 178 4.19 7.98 -1.65
C PHE A 178 2.85 7.35 -2.04
N ARG A 179 2.91 6.26 -2.81
CA ARG A 179 1.74 5.49 -3.19
C ARG A 179 1.53 4.37 -2.19
N ILE A 180 0.28 4.06 -1.84
CA ILE A 180 -0.02 2.85 -1.06
C ILE A 180 -0.38 1.73 -2.02
N LEU A 181 0.26 0.57 -1.88
CA LEU A 181 -0.17 -0.69 -2.48
C LEU A 181 -0.76 -1.53 -1.36
N ALA A 182 -2.06 -1.80 -1.40
CA ALA A 182 -2.71 -2.56 -0.33
C ALA A 182 -3.76 -3.52 -0.86
N GLY A 183 -3.88 -4.66 -0.17
CA GLY A 183 -4.97 -5.62 -0.32
C GLY A 183 -6.25 -5.07 0.29
N VAL A 184 -6.83 -4.03 -0.33
CA VAL A 184 -8.15 -3.50 0.03
C VAL A 184 -9.17 -3.92 -1.02
N ASP A 185 -10.30 -4.43 -0.56
CA ASP A 185 -11.44 -4.80 -1.39
C ASP A 185 -12.34 -3.60 -1.68
N ASP A 186 -13.21 -3.74 -2.67
CA ASP A 186 -14.22 -2.72 -2.94
C ASP A 186 -15.27 -2.73 -1.82
N CYS A 187 -15.38 -1.61 -1.10
CA CYS A 187 -16.41 -1.41 -0.09
C CYS A 187 -17.00 -0.01 -0.20
N ASN A 188 -18.31 0.08 -0.02
CA ASN A 188 -19.05 1.33 -0.25
C ASN A 188 -18.85 2.34 0.89
N ASP A 189 -18.54 1.88 2.10
CA ASP A 189 -18.51 2.72 3.31
C ASP A 189 -17.18 2.64 4.10
N CYS A 190 -16.08 2.14 3.52
CA CYS A 190 -14.81 2.13 4.26
C CYS A 190 -14.12 3.48 4.23
N TRP A 191 -13.82 4.00 5.41
CA TRP A 191 -13.04 5.23 5.57
C TRP A 191 -11.53 5.00 5.40
N SER A 192 -11.08 3.74 5.45
CA SER A 192 -9.67 3.39 5.31
C SER A 192 -9.05 3.89 4.02
N GLU A 193 -9.77 3.80 2.89
CA GLU A 193 -9.26 4.25 1.60
C GLU A 193 -9.07 5.78 1.56
N ASP A 194 -10.00 6.57 2.12
CA ASP A 194 -9.82 8.02 2.20
C ASP A 194 -8.59 8.37 3.05
N ILE A 195 -8.43 7.70 4.20
CA ILE A 195 -7.31 7.93 5.11
C ILE A 195 -5.98 7.52 4.47
N TYR A 196 -5.91 6.34 3.86
CA TYR A 196 -4.74 5.87 3.13
C TYR A 196 -4.34 6.84 2.02
N SER A 197 -5.31 7.30 1.22
CA SER A 197 -5.06 8.27 0.16
C SER A 197 -4.48 9.57 0.69
N ARG A 198 -4.99 10.09 1.82
CA ARG A 198 -4.46 11.29 2.48
C ARG A 198 -3.05 11.10 3.04
N PHE A 199 -2.73 9.95 3.62
CA PHE A 199 -1.41 9.66 4.16
C PHE A 199 -0.35 9.48 3.06
N GLY A 200 -0.69 8.77 1.97
CA GLY A 200 0.23 8.56 0.86
C GLY A 200 0.43 9.82 0.02
N GLY A 201 -0.64 10.52 -0.34
CA GLY A 201 -0.57 11.70 -1.20
C GLY A 201 -0.40 11.39 -2.70
N LEU A 202 0.01 10.17 -3.09
CA LEU A 202 -0.03 9.69 -4.49
C LEU A 202 -1.19 8.71 -4.76
N GLY A 203 -2.10 8.55 -3.79
CA GLY A 203 -3.25 7.66 -3.87
C GLY A 203 -2.93 6.19 -3.59
N ILE A 204 -3.91 5.34 -3.90
CA ILE A 204 -3.88 3.90 -3.62
C ILE A 204 -3.88 3.11 -4.92
N LEU A 205 -2.97 2.15 -5.02
CA LEU A 205 -3.02 1.06 -5.97
C LEU A 205 -3.61 -0.16 -5.26
N LYS A 206 -4.86 -0.51 -5.57
CA LYS A 206 -5.48 -1.71 -5.00
C LYS A 206 -4.76 -2.95 -5.53
N GLU A 207 -4.33 -3.85 -4.66
CA GLU A 207 -3.63 -5.07 -5.04
C GLU A 207 -4.48 -5.95 -5.97
N SER A 208 -5.79 -6.03 -5.73
CA SER A 208 -6.73 -6.75 -6.60
C SER A 208 -6.76 -6.22 -8.04
N VAL A 209 -6.57 -4.90 -8.22
CA VAL A 209 -6.48 -4.26 -9.54
C VAL A 209 -5.12 -4.57 -10.18
N LEU A 210 -4.03 -4.44 -9.42
CA LEU A 210 -2.69 -4.76 -9.91
C LEU A 210 -2.59 -6.25 -10.32
N ASN A 211 -3.15 -7.16 -9.52
CA ASN A 211 -3.27 -8.59 -9.82
C ASN A 211 -3.90 -8.82 -11.20
N LYS A 212 -5.07 -8.23 -11.44
CA LYS A 212 -5.78 -8.33 -12.72
C LYS A 212 -4.96 -7.75 -13.88
N MET A 213 -4.34 -6.59 -13.67
CA MET A 213 -3.53 -5.90 -14.69
C MET A 213 -2.24 -6.66 -15.01
N SER A 214 -1.65 -7.34 -14.04
CA SER A 214 -0.37 -8.05 -14.15
C SER A 214 -0.41 -9.34 -14.97
N LYS A 215 -1.61 -9.83 -15.33
CA LYS A 215 -1.76 -11.04 -16.14
C LYS A 215 -1.15 -10.83 -17.53
N GLY A 216 0.03 -11.42 -17.75
CA GLY A 216 0.81 -11.24 -18.98
C GLY A 216 1.41 -9.84 -19.18
N ASN A 217 1.31 -8.93 -18.20
CA ASN A 217 1.91 -7.60 -18.26
C ASN A 217 2.88 -7.40 -17.10
N TRP A 218 4.02 -6.78 -17.40
CA TRP A 218 5.04 -6.49 -16.41
C TRP A 218 4.88 -5.06 -15.90
N PHE A 219 5.02 -4.92 -14.58
CA PHE A 219 5.16 -3.64 -13.90
C PHE A 219 6.50 -3.60 -13.19
N MET A 220 7.07 -2.41 -13.05
CA MET A 220 8.32 -2.21 -12.31
C MET A 220 8.15 -1.05 -11.33
N PHE A 221 8.29 -1.32 -10.04
CA PHE A 221 8.33 -0.29 -9.01
C PHE A 221 9.71 0.36 -9.01
N GLU A 222 9.76 1.69 -9.17
CA GLU A 222 11.00 2.44 -9.02
C GLU A 222 11.57 2.30 -7.61
N GLU A 223 10.70 2.46 -6.60
CA GLU A 223 10.98 2.21 -5.20
C GLU A 223 9.76 1.56 -4.53
N LEU A 224 9.99 0.49 -3.77
CA LEU A 224 8.95 -0.20 -3.01
C LEU A 224 9.46 -0.55 -1.62
N VAL A 225 8.72 -0.18 -0.58
CA VAL A 225 8.99 -0.55 0.81
C VAL A 225 8.00 -1.62 1.24
N MET A 226 8.51 -2.70 1.81
CA MET A 226 7.74 -3.75 2.47
C MET A 226 8.29 -4.02 3.87
N GLY A 227 7.41 -4.48 4.77
CA GLY A 227 7.78 -4.94 6.10
C GLY A 227 6.89 -4.37 7.19
N SER A 228 7.04 -4.92 8.38
CA SER A 228 6.17 -4.63 9.53
C SER A 228 6.71 -3.56 10.49
N GLY A 229 7.84 -2.91 10.15
CA GLY A 229 8.53 -2.02 11.06
C GLY A 229 9.10 -2.77 12.25
#